data_AF-A0A2E7CI75-F1
#
_entry.id   AF-A0A2E7CI75-F1
#
_cell.length_a   1.000
_cell.length_b   1.000
_cell.length_c   1.000
_cell.angle_alpha   90.00
_cell.angle_beta   90.00
_cell.angle_gamma   90.00
#
_symmetry.space_group_name_H-M   'P 1'
#
loop_
_entity.id
_entity.type
_entity.pdbx_description
1 polymer ?
#
loop_
_entity_poly.entity_id
_entity_poly.type
_entity_poly.pdbx_seq_one_letter_code
_entity_poly.pdbx_strand_id
1 'polypeptide(L)'
;MIKKALLGLFVSSLILGCAEAFIRASLGPPPPAVQVHSRIGQLERYLVPDRNYWVPYYQQRAAAKLQPERIQISVLGGSSVHGGSVGVRTQEEFPALLDRKLSIDVNNLAAPSLDSHDLLRILDELAAFSSAAWVVYSGHNDFGNGYFLQRYKGHSSVVRAHLRAALERTQLYWLLRQRLGRTHVSNERLDPSNQFRGSGVSEARRKHIESDYLRNMERIIWKAQKAQVPLVVIIPASSVFTPPLMSCGSESAQTYFNRAQELKTTDLLKASELLIKARDLDCIPLRFPSSTANALRKLAQGRSGVWVVDAESLLPRETGLSVVRADLFSDNLHFSAAGHRAMAELLEPILKEISSK
;
A
#
# COMPACT_ATOMS: atom_id res chain seq x y z
N MET A 1 44.92 -21.19 -15.25
CA MET A 1 44.31 -20.50 -14.08
C MET A 1 42.87 -20.06 -14.36
N ILE A 2 42.59 -19.40 -15.50
CA ILE A 2 41.24 -18.91 -15.85
C ILE A 2 40.14 -19.99 -15.79
N LYS A 3 40.37 -21.19 -16.35
CA LYS A 3 39.37 -22.29 -16.32
C LYS A 3 38.97 -22.73 -14.90
N LYS A 4 39.92 -22.78 -13.96
CA LYS A 4 39.65 -23.14 -12.55
C LYS A 4 38.87 -22.03 -11.83
N ALA A 5 39.20 -20.77 -12.11
CA ALA A 5 38.47 -19.62 -11.57
C ALA A 5 37.02 -19.58 -12.09
N LEU A 6 36.81 -19.81 -13.39
CA LEU A 6 35.48 -19.89 -13.99
C LEU A 6 34.65 -21.04 -13.41
N LEU A 7 35.26 -22.23 -13.24
CA LEU A 7 34.60 -23.36 -12.61
C LEU A 7 34.21 -23.03 -11.15
N GLY A 8 35.09 -22.39 -10.39
CA GLY A 8 34.80 -21.96 -9.02
C GLY A 8 33.64 -20.95 -8.94
N LEU A 9 33.59 -19.98 -9.84
CA LEU A 9 32.47 -19.03 -9.94
C LEU A 9 31.16 -19.72 -10.31
N PHE A 10 31.20 -20.69 -11.22
CA PHE A 10 30.02 -21.47 -11.61
C PHE A 10 29.47 -22.28 -10.44
N VAL A 11 30.33 -23.05 -9.76
CA VAL A 11 29.93 -23.84 -8.58
C VAL A 11 29.38 -22.93 -7.47
N SER A 12 30.03 -21.80 -7.20
CA SER A 12 29.56 -20.85 -6.18
C SER A 12 28.18 -20.27 -6.53
N SER A 13 27.97 -19.90 -7.79
CA SER A 13 26.68 -19.37 -8.27
C SER A 13 25.57 -20.42 -8.19
N LEU A 14 25.88 -21.69 -8.48
CA LEU A 14 24.94 -22.80 -8.35
C LEU A 14 24.54 -23.01 -6.88
N ILE A 15 25.51 -23.06 -5.96
CA ILE A 15 25.26 -23.22 -4.52
C ILE A 15 24.40 -22.07 -3.98
N LEU A 16 24.77 -20.82 -4.29
CA LEU A 16 24.02 -19.65 -3.86
C LEU A 16 22.62 -19.60 -4.46
N GLY A 17 22.46 -20.01 -5.73
CA GLY A 17 21.17 -20.11 -6.40
C GLY A 17 20.26 -21.17 -5.77
N CYS A 18 20.80 -22.35 -5.46
CA CYS A 18 20.07 -23.41 -4.76
C CYS A 18 19.68 -22.97 -3.34
N ALA A 19 20.59 -22.32 -2.61
CA ALA A 19 20.30 -21.79 -1.28
C ALA A 19 19.19 -20.72 -1.33
N GLU A 20 19.27 -19.77 -2.26
CA GLU A 20 18.24 -18.74 -2.45
C GLU A 20 16.88 -19.37 -2.82
N ALA A 21 16.86 -20.34 -3.72
CA ALA A 21 15.64 -21.05 -4.11
C ALA A 21 15.00 -21.78 -2.91
N PHE A 22 15.81 -22.49 -2.13
CA PHE A 22 15.36 -23.15 -0.90
C PHE A 22 14.79 -22.16 0.10
N ILE A 23 15.51 -21.06 0.39
CA ILE A 23 15.06 -20.03 1.32
C ILE A 23 13.76 -19.37 0.82
N ARG A 24 13.64 -19.11 -0.48
CA ARG A 24 12.39 -18.57 -1.06
C ARG A 24 11.22 -19.53 -0.93
N ALA A 25 11.45 -20.83 -1.11
CA ALA A 25 10.40 -21.83 -0.92
C ALA A 25 9.92 -21.85 0.55
N SER A 26 10.82 -21.73 1.52
CA SER A 26 10.49 -21.79 2.95
C SER A 26 9.97 -20.46 3.53
N LEU A 27 10.58 -19.35 3.15
CA LEU A 27 10.38 -18.01 3.73
C LEU A 27 9.66 -17.03 2.78
N GLY A 28 9.29 -17.48 1.59
CA GLY A 28 8.57 -16.68 0.59
C GLY A 28 9.47 -15.77 -0.25
N PRO A 29 8.89 -14.92 -1.11
CA PRO A 29 9.62 -13.96 -1.93
C PRO A 29 10.43 -13.01 -1.05
N PRO A 30 11.62 -12.52 -1.47
CA PRO A 30 12.45 -11.63 -0.66
C PRO A 30 11.64 -10.39 -0.22
N PRO A 31 11.70 -10.02 1.07
CA PRO A 31 11.11 -8.75 1.49
C PRO A 31 11.89 -7.62 0.82
N PRO A 32 11.24 -6.54 0.38
CA PRO A 32 12.01 -5.39 -0.05
C PRO A 32 12.82 -4.87 1.13
N ALA A 33 13.81 -4.04 0.81
CA ALA A 33 14.54 -3.36 1.86
C ALA A 33 13.56 -2.60 2.74
N VAL A 34 13.44 -3.03 4.00
CA VAL A 34 12.70 -2.31 5.02
C VAL A 34 13.30 -0.92 5.07
N GLN A 35 12.59 0.02 4.47
CA GLN A 35 12.80 1.42 4.69
C GLN A 35 11.78 1.77 5.75
N VAL A 36 12.28 2.01 6.96
CA VAL A 36 11.42 2.46 8.05
C VAL A 36 11.09 3.92 7.75
N HIS A 37 9.86 4.14 7.30
CA HIS A 37 9.43 5.41 6.72
C HIS A 37 8.67 6.30 7.69
N SER A 38 8.18 5.73 8.78
CA SER A 38 7.35 6.40 9.79
C SER A 38 7.85 6.05 11.20
N ARG A 39 7.46 6.84 12.22
CA ARG A 39 7.68 6.46 13.63
C ARG A 39 7.02 5.12 13.94
N ILE A 40 5.90 4.80 13.27
CA ILE A 40 5.21 3.52 13.40
C ILE A 40 6.10 2.37 12.88
N GLY A 41 6.78 2.57 11.75
CA GLY A 41 7.76 1.64 11.20
C GLY A 41 8.91 1.26 12.13
N GLN A 42 9.18 2.08 13.16
CA GLN A 42 10.25 1.85 14.15
C GLN A 42 9.81 1.00 15.33
N LEU A 43 8.50 0.76 15.49
CA LEU A 43 7.99 -0.04 16.58
C LEU A 43 8.55 -1.46 16.52
N GLU A 44 8.85 -2.01 17.69
CA GLU A 44 9.23 -3.43 17.82
C GLU A 44 8.00 -4.34 17.70
N ARG A 45 6.88 -3.89 18.27
CA ARG A 45 5.58 -4.53 18.22
C ARG A 45 4.48 -3.57 17.77
N TYR A 46 3.58 -4.07 16.94
CA TYR A 46 2.44 -3.32 16.41
C TYR A 46 1.17 -3.60 17.20
N LEU A 47 1.02 -4.84 17.70
CA LEU A 47 -0.06 -5.29 18.56
C LEU A 47 0.48 -5.50 19.98
N VAL A 48 -0.23 -4.96 20.96
CA VAL A 48 0.11 -5.10 22.38
C VAL A 48 -1.09 -5.65 23.15
N PRO A 49 -0.86 -6.49 24.17
CA PRO A 49 -1.94 -6.98 25.01
C PRO A 49 -2.54 -5.82 25.84
N ASP A 50 -3.87 -5.73 25.86
CA ASP A 50 -4.66 -4.85 26.73
C ASP A 50 -5.82 -5.65 27.33
N ARG A 51 -5.66 -6.03 28.61
CA ARG A 51 -6.58 -6.91 29.35
C ARG A 51 -6.85 -8.22 28.59
N ASN A 52 -8.06 -8.39 28.06
CA ASN A 52 -8.51 -9.58 27.35
C ASN A 52 -8.38 -9.47 25.82
N TYR A 53 -7.78 -8.37 25.33
CA TYR A 53 -7.68 -8.06 23.92
C TYR A 53 -6.23 -7.77 23.54
N TRP A 54 -6.00 -7.71 22.23
CA TRP A 54 -4.82 -7.10 21.65
C TRP A 54 -5.24 -5.86 20.87
N VAL A 55 -4.49 -4.78 21.06
CA VAL A 55 -4.79 -3.48 20.45
C VAL A 55 -3.62 -2.98 19.62
N PRO A 56 -3.87 -2.26 18.52
CA PRO A 56 -2.82 -1.61 17.74
C PRO A 56 -2.18 -0.47 18.53
N TYR A 57 -0.92 -0.65 18.94
CA TYR A 57 -0.16 0.33 19.73
C TYR A 57 0.03 1.68 19.02
N TYR A 58 0.01 1.65 17.68
CA TYR A 58 0.16 2.83 16.83
C TYR A 58 -1.13 3.66 16.67
N GLN A 59 -2.29 3.18 17.14
CA GLN A 59 -3.52 3.95 17.14
C GLN A 59 -3.69 4.68 18.48
N GLN A 60 -3.80 6.01 18.46
CA GLN A 60 -3.99 6.82 19.68
C GLN A 60 -5.34 6.55 20.36
N ARG A 61 -6.35 6.10 19.60
CA ARG A 61 -7.66 5.66 20.09
C ARG A 61 -8.02 4.38 19.33
N ALA A 62 -7.48 3.26 19.78
CA ALA A 62 -7.68 1.99 19.11
C ALA A 62 -9.16 1.61 19.06
N ALA A 63 -9.71 1.48 17.84
CA ALA A 63 -11.04 0.91 17.64
C ALA A 63 -10.99 -0.62 17.65
N ALA A 64 -9.89 -1.21 17.17
CA ALA A 64 -9.72 -2.65 17.08
C ALA A 64 -9.44 -3.29 18.45
N LYS A 65 -10.10 -4.42 18.69
CA LYS A 65 -9.97 -5.25 19.89
C LYS A 65 -9.87 -6.70 19.47
N LEU A 66 -8.66 -7.10 19.06
CA LEU A 66 -8.41 -8.43 18.54
C LEU A 66 -8.43 -9.46 19.68
N GLN A 67 -9.01 -10.62 19.43
CA GLN A 67 -8.91 -11.77 20.31
C GLN A 67 -8.22 -12.93 19.56
N PRO A 68 -7.17 -13.56 20.10
CA PRO A 68 -6.42 -14.60 19.38
C PRO A 68 -7.27 -15.76 18.88
N GLU A 69 -8.21 -16.25 19.70
CA GLU A 69 -9.01 -17.44 19.41
C GLU A 69 -10.35 -17.15 18.71
N ARG A 70 -10.72 -15.87 18.54
CA ARG A 70 -12.00 -15.50 17.92
C ARG A 70 -11.79 -15.28 16.43
N ILE A 71 -12.53 -16.00 15.62
CA ILE A 71 -12.54 -15.79 14.16
C ILE A 71 -13.08 -14.38 13.89
N GLN A 72 -12.26 -13.57 13.23
CA GLN A 72 -12.53 -12.16 12.96
C GLN A 72 -11.98 -11.74 11.59
N ILE A 73 -12.42 -10.60 11.06
CA ILE A 73 -11.87 -9.98 9.86
C ILE A 73 -10.96 -8.84 10.30
N SER A 74 -9.77 -8.74 9.70
CA SER A 74 -8.83 -7.64 9.96
C SER A 74 -8.69 -6.75 8.72
N VAL A 75 -8.96 -5.45 8.87
CA VAL A 75 -8.82 -4.47 7.79
C VAL A 75 -7.55 -3.66 8.00
N LEU A 76 -6.67 -3.66 7.00
CA LEU A 76 -5.39 -2.98 6.99
C LEU A 76 -5.38 -1.88 5.92
N GLY A 77 -4.72 -0.77 6.23
CA GLY A 77 -4.54 0.31 5.27
C GLY A 77 -4.05 1.62 5.88
N GLY A 78 -4.01 2.66 5.05
CA GLY A 78 -3.59 3.99 5.42
C GLY A 78 -4.73 4.89 5.94
N SER A 79 -4.52 6.20 5.83
CA SER A 79 -5.47 7.23 6.26
C SER A 79 -6.80 7.24 5.50
N SER A 80 -6.84 6.75 4.25
CA SER A 80 -8.09 6.54 3.51
C SER A 80 -9.03 5.53 4.17
N VAL A 81 -8.50 4.62 4.99
CA VAL A 81 -9.28 3.63 5.73
C VAL A 81 -9.63 4.13 7.12
N HIS A 82 -8.67 4.78 7.82
CA HIS A 82 -8.85 5.26 9.19
C HIS A 82 -8.19 6.62 9.44
N GLY A 83 -8.96 7.57 9.98
CA GLY A 83 -8.44 8.81 10.57
C GLY A 83 -7.94 9.88 9.60
N GLY A 84 -8.09 9.69 8.27
CA GLY A 84 -7.73 10.71 7.26
C GLY A 84 -8.90 11.56 6.75
N SER A 85 -10.13 11.11 6.94
CA SER A 85 -11.33 11.71 6.35
C SER A 85 -11.89 12.83 7.23
N VAL A 86 -11.69 14.08 6.82
CA VAL A 86 -12.18 15.26 7.56
C VAL A 86 -13.70 15.20 7.76
N GLY A 87 -14.14 15.35 9.01
CA GLY A 87 -15.56 15.34 9.36
C GLY A 87 -16.23 13.96 9.39
N VAL A 88 -15.50 12.88 9.12
CA VAL A 88 -16.00 11.50 9.25
C VAL A 88 -15.58 10.95 10.61
N ARG A 89 -16.55 10.47 11.39
CA ARG A 89 -16.25 9.83 12.69
C ARG A 89 -15.85 8.38 12.47
N THR A 90 -15.09 7.79 13.40
CA THR A 90 -14.58 6.41 13.28
C THR A 90 -15.68 5.38 13.03
N GLN A 91 -16.87 5.56 13.61
CA GLN A 91 -18.02 4.67 13.39
C GLN A 91 -18.66 4.79 11.99
N GLU A 92 -18.32 5.84 11.24
CA GLU A 92 -18.78 6.09 9.87
C GLU A 92 -17.76 5.61 8.82
N GLU A 93 -16.58 5.17 9.26
CA GLU A 93 -15.59 4.56 8.38
C GLU A 93 -16.06 3.16 7.94
N PHE A 94 -15.67 2.75 6.73
CA PHE A 94 -16.14 1.50 6.14
C PHE A 94 -15.85 0.24 6.99
N PRO A 95 -14.73 0.11 7.72
CA PRO A 95 -14.52 -1.05 8.59
C PRO A 95 -15.56 -1.12 9.71
N ALA A 96 -15.88 0.01 10.35
CA ALA A 96 -16.90 0.07 11.40
C ALA A 96 -18.32 -0.10 10.85
N LEU A 97 -18.57 0.34 9.61
CA LEU A 97 -19.84 0.07 8.92
C LEU A 97 -20.00 -1.43 8.63
N LEU A 98 -18.94 -2.11 8.19
CA LEU A 98 -18.91 -3.55 7.96
C LEU A 98 -19.10 -4.34 9.26
N ASP A 99 -18.45 -3.93 10.34
CA ASP A 99 -18.60 -4.54 11.68
C ASP A 99 -20.07 -4.60 12.14
N ARG A 100 -20.86 -3.56 11.83
CA ARG A 100 -22.30 -3.53 12.15
C ARG A 100 -23.17 -4.36 11.20
N LYS A 101 -22.68 -4.64 9.99
CA LYS A 101 -23.42 -5.32 8.91
C LYS A 101 -23.16 -6.82 8.85
N LEU A 102 -22.02 -7.26 9.37
CA LEU A 102 -21.60 -8.65 9.38
C LEU A 102 -21.83 -9.26 10.77
N SER A 103 -22.02 -10.57 10.82
CA SER A 103 -22.13 -11.35 12.08
C SER A 103 -20.76 -11.68 12.69
N ILE A 104 -19.68 -11.38 11.98
CA ILE A 104 -18.30 -11.58 12.38
C ILE A 104 -17.65 -10.23 12.68
N ASP A 105 -16.85 -10.16 13.75
CA ASP A 105 -16.16 -8.94 14.15
C ASP A 105 -15.21 -8.45 13.03
N VAL A 106 -15.28 -7.16 12.72
CA VAL A 106 -14.40 -6.49 11.75
C VAL A 106 -13.51 -5.49 12.48
N ASN A 107 -12.23 -5.82 12.61
CA ASN A 107 -11.24 -5.02 13.32
C ASN A 107 -10.51 -4.07 12.37
N ASN A 108 -10.59 -2.77 12.66
CA ASN A 108 -9.88 -1.74 11.90
C ASN A 108 -8.44 -1.55 12.42
N LEU A 109 -7.46 -2.08 11.69
CA LEU A 109 -6.03 -1.97 11.97
C LEU A 109 -5.35 -0.93 11.07
N ALA A 110 -6.11 -0.15 10.30
CA ALA A 110 -5.55 0.92 9.52
C ALA A 110 -5.14 2.12 10.40
N ALA A 111 -4.17 2.88 9.94
CA ALA A 111 -3.80 4.14 10.57
C ALA A 111 -3.17 5.10 9.56
N PRO A 112 -3.18 6.41 9.83
CA PRO A 112 -2.46 7.36 9.00
C PRO A 112 -0.99 6.99 8.82
N SER A 113 -0.45 7.27 7.63
CA SER A 113 0.93 6.99 7.21
C SER A 113 1.34 5.52 7.03
N LEU A 114 0.49 4.53 7.37
CA LEU A 114 0.83 3.12 7.11
C LEU A 114 0.95 2.86 5.62
N ASP A 115 2.07 2.26 5.21
CA ASP A 115 2.30 1.78 3.85
C ASP A 115 2.49 0.26 3.82
N SER A 116 2.74 -0.31 2.63
CA SER A 116 2.81 -1.78 2.47
C SER A 116 3.93 -2.45 3.29
N HIS A 117 4.97 -1.71 3.71
CA HIS A 117 6.00 -2.23 4.60
C HIS A 117 5.49 -2.41 6.02
N ASP A 118 4.71 -1.45 6.52
CA ASP A 118 4.07 -1.55 7.84
C ASP A 118 3.07 -2.71 7.85
N LEU A 119 2.29 -2.87 6.77
CA LEU A 119 1.30 -3.94 6.68
C LEU A 119 1.94 -5.33 6.76
N LEU A 120 3.11 -5.54 6.15
CA LEU A 120 3.84 -6.81 6.28
C LEU A 120 4.18 -7.15 7.74
N ARG A 121 4.52 -6.15 8.53
CA ARG A 121 4.89 -6.32 9.95
C ARG A 121 3.67 -6.57 10.81
N ILE A 122 2.58 -5.85 10.55
CA ILE A 122 1.30 -6.09 11.21
C ILE A 122 0.82 -7.53 10.90
N LEU A 123 0.97 -7.99 9.66
CA LEU A 123 0.61 -9.35 9.26
C LEU A 123 1.48 -10.44 9.90
N ASP A 124 2.75 -10.15 10.19
CA ASP A 124 3.61 -11.07 10.95
C ASP A 124 3.05 -11.34 12.36
N GLU A 125 2.49 -10.32 13.00
CA GLU A 125 1.86 -10.47 14.31
C GLU A 125 0.43 -11.02 14.21
N LEU A 126 -0.35 -10.61 13.20
CA LEU A 126 -1.71 -11.12 12.96
C LEU A 126 -1.77 -12.60 12.60
N ALA A 127 -0.68 -13.19 12.09
CA ALA A 127 -0.62 -14.62 11.81
C ALA A 127 -0.83 -15.49 13.07
N ALA A 128 -0.71 -14.93 14.27
CA ALA A 128 -1.02 -15.59 15.53
C ALA A 128 -2.51 -15.53 15.94
N PHE A 129 -3.37 -14.91 15.12
CA PHE A 129 -4.79 -14.70 15.43
C PHE A 129 -5.68 -15.46 14.42
N SER A 130 -6.74 -16.09 14.91
CA SER A 130 -7.78 -16.67 14.07
C SER A 130 -8.42 -15.60 13.20
N SER A 131 -8.35 -15.78 11.87
CA SER A 131 -8.83 -14.78 10.91
C SER A 131 -9.70 -15.44 9.86
N ALA A 132 -10.92 -14.94 9.64
CA ALA A 132 -11.75 -15.31 8.49
C ALA A 132 -11.23 -14.67 7.20
N ALA A 133 -10.71 -13.45 7.30
CA ALA A 133 -10.11 -12.75 6.17
C ALA A 133 -9.19 -11.62 6.63
N TRP A 134 -8.22 -11.31 5.79
CA TRP A 134 -7.50 -10.03 5.81
C TRP A 134 -7.94 -9.17 4.64
N VAL A 135 -8.19 -7.89 4.88
CA VAL A 135 -8.58 -6.91 3.85
C VAL A 135 -7.49 -5.85 3.77
N VAL A 136 -6.92 -5.63 2.59
CA VAL A 136 -5.81 -4.68 2.38
C VAL A 136 -6.22 -3.59 1.40
N TYR A 137 -6.24 -2.35 1.87
CA TYR A 137 -6.30 -1.14 1.05
C TYR A 137 -5.00 -0.35 1.26
N SER A 138 -4.04 -0.48 0.34
CA SER A 138 -2.72 0.16 0.44
C SER A 138 -2.23 0.66 -0.91
N GLY A 139 -1.37 1.67 -0.90
CA GLY A 139 -0.70 2.18 -2.10
C GLY A 139 -0.47 3.69 -2.04
N HIS A 140 -1.45 4.47 -1.60
CA HIS A 140 -1.33 5.94 -1.51
C HIS A 140 -0.11 6.37 -0.67
N ASN A 141 0.07 5.76 0.50
CA ASN A 141 1.20 6.08 1.38
C ASN A 141 2.54 5.54 0.87
N ASP A 142 2.57 4.46 0.08
CA ASP A 142 3.82 3.98 -0.52
C ASP A 142 4.44 5.05 -1.45
N PHE A 143 3.61 5.72 -2.24
CA PHE A 143 4.03 6.84 -3.08
C PHE A 143 4.19 8.14 -2.30
N GLY A 144 3.26 8.46 -1.39
CA GLY A 144 3.32 9.66 -0.55
C GLY A 144 4.58 9.70 0.32
N ASN A 145 4.87 8.63 1.05
CA ASN A 145 6.09 8.49 1.86
C ASN A 145 7.35 8.58 0.99
N GLY A 146 7.28 8.08 -0.25
CA GLY A 146 8.33 8.22 -1.25
C GLY A 146 8.72 9.68 -1.53
N TYR A 147 7.75 10.60 -1.60
CA TYR A 147 7.97 12.04 -1.74
C TYR A 147 8.47 12.66 -0.44
N PHE A 148 7.73 12.48 0.66
CA PHE A 148 8.06 13.14 1.93
C PHE A 148 9.47 12.80 2.41
N LEU A 149 9.96 11.59 2.13
CA LEU A 149 11.29 11.17 2.55
C LEU A 149 12.41 11.52 1.57
N GLN A 150 12.10 11.79 0.30
CA GLN A 150 13.09 12.31 -0.65
C GLN A 150 13.62 13.67 -0.20
N ARG A 151 12.77 14.48 0.44
CA ARG A 151 13.15 15.75 1.06
C ARG A 151 14.32 15.62 2.06
N TYR A 152 14.58 14.42 2.57
CA TYR A 152 15.52 14.17 3.67
C TYR A 152 16.70 13.25 3.32
N LYS A 153 17.01 12.99 2.03
CA LYS A 153 18.16 12.14 1.64
C LYS A 153 19.21 12.91 0.80
N GLY A 154 20.47 12.88 1.26
CA GLY A 154 21.63 13.51 0.61
C GLY A 154 22.21 12.75 -0.59
N HIS A 155 22.97 13.48 -1.41
CA HIS A 155 23.50 13.06 -2.72
C HIS A 155 24.83 12.27 -2.60
N SER A 156 24.80 10.93 -2.51
CA SER A 156 25.96 10.08 -2.85
C SER A 156 25.66 8.57 -2.85
N SER A 157 24.94 8.01 -3.83
CA SER A 157 24.71 6.55 -3.79
C SER A 157 24.31 5.82 -5.07
N VAL A 158 24.43 6.35 -6.30
CA VAL A 158 23.85 5.67 -7.49
C VAL A 158 24.42 4.24 -7.71
N VAL A 159 25.74 4.05 -7.73
CA VAL A 159 26.34 2.71 -7.94
C VAL A 159 26.07 1.77 -6.76
N ARG A 160 26.21 2.27 -5.53
CA ARG A 160 25.87 1.52 -4.31
C ARG A 160 24.39 1.14 -4.28
N ALA A 161 23.51 2.00 -4.78
CA ALA A 161 22.08 1.78 -4.87
C ALA A 161 21.74 0.72 -5.91
N HIS A 162 22.42 0.67 -7.07
CA HIS A 162 22.20 -0.39 -8.05
C HIS A 162 22.65 -1.76 -7.55
N LEU A 163 23.85 -1.86 -6.95
CA LEU A 163 24.33 -3.12 -6.38
C LEU A 163 23.46 -3.58 -5.21
N ARG A 164 23.10 -2.65 -4.32
CA ARG A 164 22.19 -2.92 -3.21
C ARG A 164 20.81 -3.33 -3.70
N ALA A 165 20.23 -2.65 -4.68
CA ALA A 165 18.93 -3.00 -5.26
C ALA A 165 18.95 -4.38 -5.94
N ALA A 166 20.07 -4.79 -6.54
CA ALA A 166 20.23 -6.14 -7.07
C ALA A 166 20.28 -7.19 -5.95
N LEU A 167 21.03 -6.92 -4.88
CA LEU A 167 21.15 -7.82 -3.74
C LEU A 167 19.86 -7.91 -2.91
N GLU A 168 19.12 -6.80 -2.77
CA GLU A 168 17.80 -6.73 -2.09
C GLU A 168 16.73 -7.58 -2.79
N ARG A 169 16.98 -8.06 -4.01
CA ARG A 169 16.16 -9.08 -4.67
C ARG A 169 16.46 -10.50 -4.18
N THR A 170 17.28 -10.70 -3.16
CA THR A 170 17.60 -12.04 -2.65
C THR A 170 17.23 -12.17 -1.17
N GLN A 171 16.60 -13.28 -0.81
CA GLN A 171 16.29 -13.65 0.56
C GLN A 171 17.58 -13.84 1.37
N LEU A 172 18.61 -14.44 0.76
CA LEU A 172 19.90 -14.64 1.39
C LEU A 172 20.53 -13.32 1.83
N TYR A 173 20.54 -12.30 0.97
CA TYR A 173 21.04 -10.98 1.34
C TYR A 173 20.21 -10.34 2.45
N TRP A 174 18.89 -10.49 2.43
CA TRP A 174 18.02 -9.97 3.49
C TRP A 174 18.34 -10.61 4.85
N LEU A 175 18.50 -11.93 4.92
CA LEU A 175 18.87 -12.64 6.16
C LEU A 175 20.22 -12.17 6.69
N LEU A 176 21.21 -12.00 5.80
CA LEU A 176 22.52 -11.45 6.17
C LEU A 176 22.39 -10.02 6.71
N ARG A 177 21.60 -9.18 6.05
CA ARG A 177 21.37 -7.79 6.47
C ARG A 177 20.67 -7.70 7.83
N GLN A 178 19.72 -8.59 8.14
CA GLN A 178 19.08 -8.61 9.46
C GLN A 178 20.09 -8.81 10.59
N ARG A 179 21.12 -9.63 10.39
CA ARG A 179 22.19 -9.84 11.38
C ARG A 179 23.18 -8.68 11.49
N LEU A 180 23.35 -7.91 10.41
CA LEU A 180 24.25 -6.76 10.35
C LEU A 180 23.64 -5.45 10.90
N GLY A 181 22.39 -5.50 11.40
CA GLY A 181 21.70 -4.36 12.00
C GLY A 181 20.84 -3.58 11.02
N ARG A 182 19.82 -2.90 11.56
CA ARG A 182 18.87 -2.09 10.78
C ARG A 182 19.55 -0.80 10.32
N THR A 183 19.51 -0.50 9.02
CA THR A 183 19.88 0.84 8.55
C THR A 183 18.79 1.81 8.97
N HIS A 184 19.05 2.57 10.03
CA HIS A 184 18.21 3.68 10.43
C HIS A 184 18.28 4.78 9.37
N VAL A 185 17.13 5.19 8.85
CA VAL A 185 17.00 6.48 8.15
C VAL A 185 16.71 7.51 9.24
N SER A 186 17.38 8.67 9.17
CA SER A 186 17.23 9.74 10.16
C SER A 186 15.75 10.16 10.30
N ASN A 187 15.29 10.24 11.54
CA ASN A 187 13.98 10.78 11.91
C ASN A 187 14.01 12.31 11.85
N GLU A 188 13.95 12.90 10.67
CA GLU A 188 13.60 14.32 10.59
C GLU A 188 12.10 14.49 10.81
N ARG A 189 11.73 15.39 11.74
CA ARG A 189 10.32 15.72 11.96
C ARG A 189 9.80 16.42 10.69
N LEU A 190 8.72 15.89 10.12
CA LEU A 190 7.98 16.58 9.07
C LEU A 190 7.51 17.93 9.60
N ASP A 191 7.94 19.02 8.97
CA ASP A 191 7.39 20.34 9.19
C ASP A 191 6.09 20.49 8.36
N PRO A 192 4.90 20.54 9.00
CA PRO A 192 3.63 20.62 8.29
C PRO A 192 3.52 21.85 7.38
N SER A 193 4.21 22.95 7.72
CA SER A 193 4.20 24.19 6.94
C SER A 193 5.01 24.11 5.64
N ASN A 194 5.87 23.11 5.51
CA ASN A 194 6.77 22.90 4.36
C ASN A 194 6.57 21.55 3.67
N GLN A 195 5.50 20.81 4.01
CA GLN A 195 5.30 19.43 3.59
C GLN A 195 5.21 19.22 2.07
N PHE A 196 4.77 20.23 1.31
CA PHE A 196 4.66 20.19 -0.16
C PHE A 196 5.68 21.11 -0.87
N ARG A 197 6.77 21.47 -0.21
CA ARG A 197 7.87 22.25 -0.83
C ARG A 197 9.01 21.32 -1.23
N GLY A 198 9.57 21.50 -2.42
CA GLY A 198 10.71 20.72 -2.92
C GLY A 198 10.51 20.24 -4.36
N SER A 199 11.49 19.50 -4.89
CA SER A 199 11.34 18.84 -6.19
C SER A 199 10.39 17.65 -6.07
N GLY A 200 9.56 17.44 -7.09
CA GLY A 200 8.70 16.26 -7.18
C GLY A 200 9.49 14.95 -7.24
N VAL A 201 8.75 13.84 -7.21
CA VAL A 201 9.33 12.50 -7.35
C VAL A 201 9.75 12.27 -8.80
N SER A 202 11.04 11.96 -9.02
CA SER A 202 11.53 11.59 -10.35
C SER A 202 10.93 10.29 -10.86
N GLU A 203 10.84 10.12 -12.17
CA GLU A 203 10.30 8.90 -12.80
C GLU A 203 11.07 7.62 -12.37
N ALA A 204 12.40 7.70 -12.25
CA ALA A 204 13.21 6.59 -11.78
C ALA A 204 12.87 6.19 -10.33
N ARG A 205 12.62 7.17 -9.46
CA ARG A 205 12.18 6.92 -8.08
C ARG A 205 10.76 6.37 -8.03
N ARG A 206 9.85 6.89 -8.85
CA ARG A 206 8.47 6.37 -8.99
C ARG A 206 8.47 4.89 -9.35
N LYS A 207 9.27 4.49 -10.35
CA LYS A 207 9.44 3.07 -10.73
C LYS A 207 10.03 2.21 -9.61
N HIS A 208 10.93 2.77 -8.80
CA HIS A 208 11.48 2.05 -7.65
C HIS A 208 10.42 1.82 -6.56
N ILE A 209 9.62 2.85 -6.23
CA ILE A 209 8.51 2.76 -5.28
C ILE A 209 7.47 1.73 -5.77
N GLU A 210 7.07 1.80 -7.04
CA GLU A 210 6.15 0.82 -7.64
C GLU A 210 6.71 -0.61 -7.48
N SER A 211 8.00 -0.80 -7.75
CA SER A 211 8.65 -2.10 -7.63
C SER A 211 8.72 -2.61 -6.18
N ASP A 212 8.99 -1.73 -5.21
CA ASP A 212 8.98 -2.07 -3.78
C ASP A 212 7.56 -2.45 -3.32
N TYR A 213 6.56 -1.64 -3.67
CA TYR A 213 5.16 -1.89 -3.36
C TYR A 213 4.69 -3.25 -3.90
N LEU A 214 4.96 -3.55 -5.18
CA LEU A 214 4.53 -4.81 -5.77
C LEU A 214 5.21 -6.03 -5.12
N ARG A 215 6.48 -5.91 -4.72
CA ARG A 215 7.15 -6.95 -3.93
C ARG A 215 6.51 -7.14 -2.54
N ASN A 216 6.13 -6.05 -1.87
CA ASN A 216 5.41 -6.13 -0.62
C ASN A 216 4.06 -6.82 -0.80
N MET A 217 3.30 -6.44 -1.81
CA MET A 217 2.01 -7.07 -2.09
C MET A 217 2.15 -8.56 -2.44
N GLU A 218 3.18 -8.96 -3.20
CA GLU A 218 3.47 -10.37 -3.45
C GLU A 218 3.75 -11.13 -2.15
N ARG A 219 4.49 -10.52 -1.23
CA ARG A 219 4.78 -11.12 0.07
C ARG A 219 3.56 -11.14 1.01
N ILE A 220 2.70 -10.13 0.95
CA ILE A 220 1.41 -10.11 1.66
C ILE A 220 0.53 -11.27 1.19
N ILE A 221 0.40 -11.46 -0.13
CA ILE A 221 -0.33 -12.59 -0.73
C ILE A 221 0.26 -13.91 -0.25
N TRP A 222 1.58 -14.08 -0.31
CA TRP A 222 2.24 -15.29 0.16
C TRP A 222 2.00 -15.56 1.64
N LYS A 223 2.03 -14.53 2.49
CA LYS A 223 1.74 -14.66 3.94
C LYS A 223 0.32 -15.14 4.19
N ALA A 224 -0.66 -14.55 3.49
CA ALA A 224 -2.05 -14.96 3.60
C ALA A 224 -2.25 -16.42 3.17
N GLN A 225 -1.66 -16.82 2.05
CA GLN A 225 -1.69 -18.21 1.56
C GLN A 225 -1.03 -19.18 2.53
N LYS A 226 0.12 -18.82 3.10
CA LYS A 226 0.84 -19.63 4.10
C LYS A 226 0.04 -19.76 5.40
N ALA A 227 -0.64 -18.70 5.82
CA ALA A 227 -1.52 -18.71 6.98
C ALA A 227 -2.88 -19.36 6.68
N GLN A 228 -3.15 -19.72 5.42
CA GLN A 228 -4.45 -20.22 4.94
C GLN A 228 -5.61 -19.26 5.24
N VAL A 229 -5.32 -17.95 5.24
CA VAL A 229 -6.31 -16.89 5.49
C VAL A 229 -6.70 -16.27 4.15
N PRO A 230 -7.99 -16.20 3.79
CA PRO A 230 -8.47 -15.45 2.64
C PRO A 230 -7.98 -13.99 2.66
N LEU A 231 -7.48 -13.50 1.53
CA LEU A 231 -7.01 -12.12 1.38
C LEU A 231 -7.87 -11.36 0.38
N VAL A 232 -8.45 -10.24 0.82
CA VAL A 232 -9.10 -9.27 -0.06
C VAL A 232 -8.12 -8.14 -0.36
N VAL A 233 -7.64 -8.07 -1.61
CA VAL A 233 -6.79 -6.99 -2.11
C VAL A 233 -7.66 -5.95 -2.79
N ILE A 234 -7.69 -4.74 -2.24
CA ILE A 234 -8.45 -3.62 -2.80
C ILE A 234 -7.52 -2.78 -3.68
N ILE A 235 -7.89 -2.57 -4.95
CA ILE A 235 -7.22 -1.58 -5.80
C ILE A 235 -7.68 -0.19 -5.35
N PRO A 236 -6.79 0.67 -4.84
CA PRO A 236 -7.19 1.96 -4.28
C PRO A 236 -7.84 2.88 -5.31
N ALA A 237 -8.90 3.57 -4.90
CA ALA A 237 -9.50 4.67 -5.65
C ALA A 237 -8.97 6.02 -5.15
N SER A 238 -9.07 7.05 -5.98
CA SER A 238 -8.70 8.43 -5.62
C SER A 238 -9.55 9.44 -6.40
N SER A 239 -9.63 10.66 -5.89
CA SER A 239 -10.27 11.76 -6.60
C SER A 239 -9.37 12.27 -7.71
N VAL A 240 -9.86 12.20 -8.94
CA VAL A 240 -9.24 12.86 -10.10
C VAL A 240 -9.77 14.28 -10.31
N PHE A 241 -10.78 14.70 -9.53
CA PHE A 241 -11.39 16.04 -9.60
C PHE A 241 -10.63 17.08 -8.80
N THR A 242 -9.69 16.64 -7.95
CA THR A 242 -8.81 17.54 -7.20
C THR A 242 -7.58 17.86 -8.03
N PRO A 243 -7.19 19.14 -8.16
CA PRO A 243 -6.01 19.52 -8.93
C PRO A 243 -4.73 18.89 -8.33
N PRO A 244 -3.70 18.67 -9.16
CA PRO A 244 -2.37 18.30 -8.68
C PRO A 244 -1.85 19.29 -7.63
N LEU A 245 -1.16 18.79 -6.60
CA LEU A 245 -0.63 19.62 -5.51
C LEU A 245 0.54 20.52 -5.93
N MET A 246 1.17 20.21 -7.06
CA MET A 246 2.31 20.94 -7.59
C MET A 246 2.40 20.72 -9.10
N SER A 247 2.79 21.77 -9.83
CA SER A 247 3.18 21.67 -11.25
C SER A 247 4.69 21.45 -11.36
N CYS A 248 5.12 20.48 -12.18
CA CYS A 248 6.51 20.31 -12.57
C CYS A 248 6.63 19.99 -14.06
N GLY A 249 7.64 20.58 -14.70
CA GLY A 249 7.87 20.42 -16.14
C GLY A 249 6.93 21.25 -17.01
N SER A 250 7.19 21.26 -18.32
CA SER A 250 6.41 22.03 -19.31
C SER A 250 5.06 21.37 -19.67
N GLU A 251 5.01 20.04 -19.77
CA GLU A 251 3.77 19.25 -19.89
C GLU A 251 3.35 18.69 -18.52
N SER A 252 3.05 19.60 -17.59
CA SER A 252 2.75 19.21 -16.21
C SER A 252 1.38 18.53 -16.05
N ALA A 253 1.22 17.77 -14.96
CA ALA A 253 -0.07 17.26 -14.51
C ALA A 253 -1.17 18.34 -14.49
N GLN A 254 -0.81 19.59 -14.15
CA GLN A 254 -1.72 20.73 -14.12
C GLN A 254 -2.27 21.07 -15.51
N THR A 255 -1.43 20.99 -16.55
CA THR A 255 -1.83 21.25 -17.93
C THR A 255 -2.92 20.27 -18.37
N TYR A 256 -2.71 18.98 -18.10
CA TYR A 256 -3.69 17.94 -18.41
C TYR A 256 -4.98 18.11 -17.59
N PHE A 257 -4.87 18.46 -16.31
CA PHE A 257 -6.03 18.74 -15.46
C PHE A 257 -6.86 19.90 -16.03
N ASN A 258 -6.22 21.04 -16.33
CA ASN A 258 -6.90 22.22 -16.86
C ASN A 258 -7.60 21.91 -18.19
N ARG A 259 -6.92 21.21 -19.11
CA ARG A 259 -7.51 20.80 -20.38
C ARG A 259 -8.70 19.85 -20.18
N ALA A 260 -8.64 18.97 -19.19
CA ALA A 260 -9.76 18.11 -18.87
C ALA A 260 -10.98 18.92 -18.39
N GLN A 261 -10.77 19.96 -17.57
CA GLN A 261 -11.83 20.85 -17.10
C GLN A 261 -12.57 21.53 -18.26
N GLU A 262 -11.84 21.96 -19.30
CA GLU A 262 -12.43 22.57 -20.51
C GLU A 262 -13.32 21.60 -21.30
N LEU A 263 -13.01 20.30 -21.25
CA LEU A 263 -13.69 19.27 -22.04
C LEU A 263 -14.85 18.59 -21.29
N LYS A 264 -15.04 18.88 -20.00
CA LYS A 264 -16.05 18.23 -19.14
C LYS A 264 -17.50 18.40 -19.57
N THR A 265 -17.79 19.26 -20.54
CA THR A 265 -19.14 19.48 -21.08
C THR A 265 -19.25 19.20 -22.58
N THR A 266 -18.13 18.92 -23.25
CA THR A 266 -18.06 18.82 -24.71
C THR A 266 -17.49 17.48 -25.19
N ASP A 267 -16.54 16.90 -24.46
CA ASP A 267 -15.95 15.60 -24.76
C ASP A 267 -15.65 14.86 -23.44
N LEU A 268 -16.66 14.17 -22.92
CA LEU A 268 -16.62 13.49 -21.63
C LEU A 268 -15.61 12.35 -21.59
N LEU A 269 -15.45 11.63 -22.72
CA LEU A 269 -14.45 10.57 -22.84
C LEU A 269 -13.06 11.18 -22.70
N LYS A 270 -12.76 12.23 -23.49
CA LYS A 270 -11.45 12.85 -23.46
C LYS A 270 -11.16 13.55 -22.13
N ALA A 271 -12.17 14.17 -21.53
CA ALA A 271 -12.06 14.73 -20.18
C ALA A 271 -11.65 13.65 -19.18
N SER A 272 -12.28 12.47 -19.22
CA SER A 272 -11.95 11.35 -18.33
C SER A 272 -10.49 10.89 -18.51
N GLU A 273 -10.03 10.71 -19.75
CA GLU A 273 -8.64 10.33 -20.06
C GLU A 273 -7.64 11.35 -19.50
N LEU A 274 -7.92 12.64 -19.67
CA LEU A 274 -7.01 13.71 -19.25
C LEU A 274 -6.98 13.88 -17.73
N LEU A 275 -8.10 13.66 -17.03
CA LEU A 275 -8.13 13.63 -15.56
C LEU A 275 -7.27 12.49 -15.00
N ILE A 276 -7.39 11.30 -15.60
CA ILE A 276 -6.57 10.13 -15.24
C ILE A 276 -5.09 10.43 -15.50
N LYS A 277 -4.77 10.97 -16.69
CA LYS A 277 -3.40 11.35 -17.05
C LYS A 277 -2.82 12.42 -16.11
N ALA A 278 -3.63 13.39 -15.68
CA ALA A 278 -3.21 14.40 -14.71
C ALA A 278 -2.82 13.76 -13.38
N ARG A 279 -3.64 12.83 -12.84
CA ARG A 279 -3.30 12.08 -11.62
C ARG A 279 -2.01 11.28 -11.79
N ASP A 280 -1.86 10.53 -12.88
CA ASP A 280 -0.68 9.67 -13.09
C ASP A 280 0.63 10.46 -13.20
N LEU A 281 0.53 11.73 -13.61
CA LEU A 281 1.67 12.65 -13.71
C LEU A 281 1.91 13.45 -12.42
N ASP A 282 1.21 13.17 -11.32
CA ASP A 282 1.39 13.88 -10.04
C ASP A 282 2.85 13.90 -9.62
N CYS A 283 3.41 15.11 -9.51
CA CYS A 283 4.75 15.31 -8.99
C CYS A 283 4.89 14.91 -7.51
N ILE A 284 3.82 15.12 -6.76
CA ILE A 284 3.66 14.68 -5.38
C ILE A 284 2.64 13.55 -5.47
N PRO A 285 3.08 12.31 -5.73
CA PRO A 285 2.19 11.20 -6.04
C PRO A 285 1.52 10.69 -4.76
N LEU A 286 0.57 11.44 -4.20
CA LEU A 286 -0.23 10.94 -3.08
C LEU A 286 -1.26 9.91 -3.57
N ARG A 287 -1.67 10.03 -4.84
CA ARG A 287 -2.67 9.17 -5.47
C ARG A 287 -1.99 7.98 -6.15
N PHE A 288 -2.54 6.79 -5.93
CA PHE A 288 -2.06 5.55 -6.51
C PHE A 288 -2.15 5.56 -8.05
N PRO A 289 -1.02 5.39 -8.79
CA PRO A 289 -1.00 5.51 -10.25
C PRO A 289 -1.69 4.35 -10.99
N SER A 290 -2.23 4.60 -12.19
CA SER A 290 -2.84 3.55 -13.02
C SER A 290 -1.86 2.44 -13.42
N SER A 291 -0.57 2.76 -13.65
CA SER A 291 0.45 1.73 -13.98
C SER A 291 0.53 0.69 -12.86
N THR A 292 0.60 1.16 -11.63
CA THR A 292 0.71 0.32 -10.43
C THR A 292 -0.59 -0.41 -10.15
N ALA A 293 -1.75 0.23 -10.33
CA ALA A 293 -3.05 -0.43 -10.24
C ALA A 293 -3.18 -1.61 -11.21
N ASN A 294 -2.78 -1.42 -12.47
CA ASN A 294 -2.78 -2.48 -13.46
C ASN A 294 -1.79 -3.61 -13.11
N ALA A 295 -0.61 -3.28 -12.58
CA ALA A 295 0.34 -4.27 -12.14
C ALA A 295 -0.16 -5.07 -10.93
N LEU A 296 -0.83 -4.42 -9.97
CA LEU A 296 -1.42 -5.08 -8.81
C LEU A 296 -2.57 -6.01 -9.19
N ARG A 297 -3.46 -5.57 -10.09
CA ARG A 297 -4.51 -6.42 -10.67
C ARG A 297 -3.90 -7.71 -11.22
N LYS A 298 -2.89 -7.60 -12.09
CA LYS A 298 -2.19 -8.74 -12.68
C LYS A 298 -1.50 -9.62 -11.64
N LEU A 299 -0.91 -9.04 -10.61
CA LEU A 299 -0.21 -9.76 -9.54
C LEU A 299 -1.17 -10.65 -8.72
N ALA A 300 -2.34 -10.12 -8.39
CA ALA A 300 -3.32 -10.76 -7.52
C ALA A 300 -4.31 -11.67 -8.29
N GLN A 301 -4.56 -11.41 -9.57
CA GLN A 301 -5.49 -12.18 -10.40
C GLN A 301 -5.13 -13.67 -10.44
N GLY A 302 -6.12 -14.53 -10.22
CA GLY A 302 -5.98 -15.99 -10.31
C GLY A 302 -5.19 -16.64 -9.17
N ARG A 303 -4.75 -15.87 -8.15
CA ARG A 303 -4.08 -16.42 -6.97
C ARG A 303 -5.10 -17.11 -6.06
N SER A 304 -4.83 -18.36 -5.70
CA SER A 304 -5.67 -19.10 -4.74
C SER A 304 -5.79 -18.35 -3.41
N GLY A 305 -7.01 -18.29 -2.87
CA GLY A 305 -7.32 -17.61 -1.62
C GLY A 305 -7.28 -16.07 -1.69
N VAL A 306 -7.13 -15.47 -2.87
CA VAL A 306 -7.06 -14.01 -3.05
C VAL A 306 -8.28 -13.50 -3.83
N TRP A 307 -8.94 -12.50 -3.26
CA TRP A 307 -10.06 -11.77 -3.85
C TRP A 307 -9.59 -10.37 -4.25
N VAL A 308 -9.81 -9.99 -5.50
CA VAL A 308 -9.46 -8.64 -5.99
C VAL A 308 -10.72 -7.79 -6.04
N VAL A 309 -10.73 -6.69 -5.29
CA VAL A 309 -11.81 -5.69 -5.30
C VAL A 309 -11.27 -4.42 -5.91
N ASP A 310 -11.69 -4.15 -7.13
CA ASP A 310 -11.19 -3.00 -7.86
C ASP A 310 -12.03 -1.75 -7.57
N ALA A 311 -11.76 -1.07 -6.45
CA ALA A 311 -12.55 0.09 -6.04
C ALA A 311 -12.46 1.24 -7.07
N GLU A 312 -11.33 1.39 -7.75
CA GLU A 312 -11.18 2.35 -8.87
C GLU A 312 -12.18 2.04 -10.00
N SER A 313 -12.47 0.76 -10.25
CA SER A 313 -13.38 0.37 -11.32
C SER A 313 -14.86 0.24 -10.92
N LEU A 314 -15.10 -0.19 -9.68
CA LEU A 314 -16.42 -0.62 -9.18
C LEU A 314 -17.17 0.44 -8.38
N LEU A 315 -16.50 1.49 -7.87
CA LEU A 315 -17.20 2.57 -7.20
C LEU A 315 -18.09 3.37 -8.17
N PRO A 316 -19.20 3.97 -7.69
CA PRO A 316 -20.09 4.77 -8.50
C PRO A 316 -19.36 5.83 -9.34
N ARG A 317 -19.74 5.94 -10.62
CA ARG A 317 -19.13 6.84 -11.60
C ARG A 317 -19.84 8.18 -11.70
N GLU A 318 -19.08 9.22 -11.99
CA GLU A 318 -19.63 10.53 -12.31
C GLU A 318 -20.45 10.45 -13.61
N THR A 319 -21.61 11.09 -13.64
CA THR A 319 -22.54 10.98 -14.78
C THR A 319 -21.83 11.37 -16.08
N GLY A 320 -21.77 10.44 -17.02
CA GLY A 320 -21.17 10.63 -18.34
C GLY A 320 -19.64 10.55 -18.40
N LEU A 321 -18.93 10.49 -17.26
CA LEU A 321 -17.48 10.30 -17.22
C LEU A 321 -17.12 8.87 -16.78
N SER A 322 -15.96 8.38 -17.21
CA SER A 322 -15.46 7.05 -16.83
C SER A 322 -14.63 7.08 -15.53
N VAL A 323 -14.85 8.06 -14.66
CA VAL A 323 -14.11 8.26 -13.40
C VAL A 323 -15.05 8.17 -12.19
N VAL A 324 -14.51 7.79 -11.03
CA VAL A 324 -15.27 7.66 -9.78
C VAL A 324 -15.84 9.02 -9.37
N ARG A 325 -17.07 9.05 -8.87
CA ARG A 325 -17.77 10.27 -8.44
C ARG A 325 -16.92 11.11 -7.49
N ALA A 326 -16.97 12.42 -7.70
CA ALA A 326 -16.18 13.36 -6.91
C ALA A 326 -16.60 13.39 -5.42
N ASP A 327 -17.89 13.28 -5.14
CA ASP A 327 -18.46 13.39 -3.78
C ASP A 327 -18.15 12.21 -2.87
N LEU A 328 -17.57 11.12 -3.41
CA LEU A 328 -17.06 10.01 -2.61
C LEU A 328 -15.76 10.35 -1.90
N PHE A 329 -15.14 11.49 -2.19
CA PHE A 329 -13.88 11.92 -1.59
C PHE A 329 -14.01 13.28 -0.91
N SER A 330 -13.26 13.46 0.18
CA SER A 330 -13.12 14.74 0.88
C SER A 330 -11.95 15.57 0.32
N ASP A 331 -10.97 14.89 -0.30
CA ASP A 331 -9.80 15.48 -0.94
C ASP A 331 -9.26 14.57 -2.07
N ASN A 332 -7.97 14.64 -2.38
CA ASN A 332 -7.30 13.82 -3.39
C ASN A 332 -7.50 12.31 -3.22
N LEU A 333 -7.66 11.77 -2.00
CA LEU A 333 -7.62 10.33 -1.74
C LEU A 333 -8.39 9.84 -0.51
N HIS A 334 -8.78 10.73 0.40
CA HIS A 334 -9.57 10.38 1.58
C HIS A 334 -11.05 10.34 1.24
N PHE A 335 -11.74 9.29 1.67
CA PHE A 335 -13.16 9.15 1.40
C PHE A 335 -13.98 10.20 2.17
N SER A 336 -15.13 10.56 1.62
CA SER A 336 -16.18 11.24 2.38
C SER A 336 -17.02 10.21 3.16
N ALA A 337 -17.97 10.67 3.96
CA ALA A 337 -18.97 9.76 4.56
C ALA A 337 -19.77 8.97 3.50
N ALA A 338 -19.95 9.52 2.30
CA ALA A 338 -20.55 8.79 1.18
C ALA A 338 -19.59 7.76 0.59
N GLY A 339 -18.31 8.10 0.46
CA GLY A 339 -17.27 7.16 0.03
C GLY A 339 -17.10 5.95 0.95
N HIS A 340 -17.08 6.16 2.26
CA HIS A 340 -17.01 5.06 3.23
C HIS A 340 -18.26 4.15 3.17
N ARG A 341 -19.45 4.72 2.95
CA ARG A 341 -20.68 3.92 2.72
C ARG A 341 -20.59 3.07 1.45
N ALA A 342 -20.18 3.67 0.33
CA ALA A 342 -20.00 2.97 -0.93
C ALA A 342 -18.95 1.84 -0.84
N MET A 343 -17.84 2.06 -0.11
CA MET A 343 -16.84 1.02 0.15
C MET A 343 -17.40 -0.13 1.01
N ALA A 344 -18.20 0.18 2.03
CA ALA A 344 -18.83 -0.86 2.86
C ALA A 344 -19.83 -1.69 2.05
N GLU A 345 -20.67 -1.05 1.21
CA GLU A 345 -21.61 -1.72 0.32
C GLU A 345 -20.91 -2.61 -0.72
N LEU A 346 -19.77 -2.14 -1.26
CA LEU A 346 -18.95 -2.91 -2.19
C LEU A 346 -18.35 -4.17 -1.55
N LEU A 347 -17.89 -4.07 -0.29
CA LEU A 347 -17.18 -5.15 0.40
C LEU A 347 -18.10 -6.15 1.12
N GLU A 348 -19.27 -5.70 1.58
CA GLU A 348 -20.21 -6.51 2.36
C GLU A 348 -20.54 -7.87 1.73
N PRO A 349 -20.97 -7.99 0.46
CA PRO A 349 -21.31 -9.29 -0.11
C PRO A 349 -20.10 -10.24 -0.23
N ILE A 350 -18.92 -9.69 -0.52
CA ILE A 350 -17.67 -10.45 -0.66
C ILE A 350 -17.25 -11.03 0.68
N LEU A 351 -17.30 -10.21 1.73
CA LEU A 351 -16.94 -10.65 3.08
C LEU A 351 -17.97 -11.62 3.65
N LYS A 352 -19.26 -11.48 3.34
CA LYS A 352 -20.28 -12.49 3.69
C LYS A 352 -19.96 -13.84 3.07
N GLU A 353 -19.65 -13.86 1.77
CA GLU A 353 -19.28 -15.09 1.07
C GLU A 353 -18.05 -15.75 1.71
N ILE A 354 -17.00 -14.97 2.00
CA ILE A 354 -15.79 -15.47 2.65
C ILE A 354 -16.08 -16.02 4.04
N SER A 355 -16.88 -15.30 4.85
CA SER A 355 -17.18 -15.71 6.24
C SER A 355 -18.14 -16.89 6.36
N SER A 356 -18.84 -17.25 5.28
CA SER A 356 -19.76 -18.39 5.23
C SER A 356 -19.09 -19.73 4.88
N LYS A 357 -17.83 -19.69 4.42
CA LYS A 357 -17.00 -20.86 4.10
C LYS A 357 -16.16 -21.23 5.32
#